data_AF-A0A3B1C420-F1
#
_entry.id   AF-A0A3B1C420-F1
#
_cell.length_a   1.000
_cell.length_b   1.000
_cell.length_c   1.000
_cell.angle_alpha   90.00
_cell.angle_beta   90.00
_cell.angle_gamma   90.00
#
_symmetry.space_group_name_H-M   'P 1'
#
loop_
_entity.id
_entity.type
_entity.pdbx_description
1 polymer ?
#
loop_
_entity_poly.entity_id
_entity_poly.type
_entity_poly.pdbx_seq_one_letter_code
_entity_poly.pdbx_strand_id
1 'polypeptide(L)'
;MSLPESFQKHGTFFYSIPDAIERFGDIDGLVERVERCDMTHAWLRGHGRRSLYGDKEQNKEVIAALEERGVAVAIWGWLQGEDIEREAELALSAIDTYGLPGYVANIEQGTNGSDWSVDKIEKLILAVRKGMPDDGAIGVSSFGLIGWHRPELMKAVDEMVDMFAPQVYWFWYPDQKMVDQFGRYELMVPSEYV
;
A
#
# COMPACT_ATOMS: atom_id res chain seq x y z
N MET A 1 7.36 4.08 18.24
CA MET A 1 8.60 4.23 17.45
C MET A 1 8.40 5.33 16.42
N SER A 2 9.45 5.93 15.89
CA SER A 2 9.34 6.74 14.67
C SER A 2 9.04 5.82 13.48
N LEU A 3 8.19 6.27 12.54
CA LEU A 3 7.97 5.55 11.29
C LEU A 3 9.30 5.33 10.53
N PRO A 4 9.44 4.25 9.74
CA PRO A 4 10.60 4.09 8.86
C PRO A 4 10.57 5.12 7.73
N GLU A 5 11.73 5.41 7.13
CA GLU A 5 11.84 6.36 6.01
C GLU A 5 10.98 5.97 4.81
N SER A 6 10.79 4.66 4.60
CA SER A 6 9.95 4.13 3.54
C SER A 6 8.47 4.51 3.67
N PHE A 7 8.03 5.10 4.79
CA PHE A 7 6.65 5.56 5.03
C PHE A 7 6.54 7.06 5.34
N GLN A 8 7.57 7.85 5.07
CA GLN A 8 7.57 9.28 5.39
C GLN A 8 7.73 10.15 4.14
N LYS A 9 7.17 11.36 4.19
CA LYS A 9 7.31 12.41 3.16
C LYS A 9 6.68 12.00 1.81
N HIS A 10 7.44 12.01 0.72
CA HIS A 10 6.94 11.83 -0.64
C HIS A 10 7.29 10.45 -1.17
N GLY A 11 6.29 9.72 -1.64
CA GLY A 11 6.41 8.33 -2.08
C GLY A 11 5.82 8.10 -3.46
N THR A 12 6.28 7.03 -4.10
CA THR A 12 5.71 6.53 -5.36
C THR A 12 5.43 5.03 -5.26
N PHE A 13 4.42 4.56 -5.99
CA PHE A 13 4.15 3.13 -6.17
C PHE A 13 4.80 2.63 -7.46
N PHE A 14 5.42 1.46 -7.41
CA PHE A 14 5.80 0.72 -8.62
C PHE A 14 4.83 -0.43 -8.86
N TYR A 15 3.89 -0.16 -9.78
CA TYR A 15 2.94 -1.18 -10.22
C TYR A 15 3.59 -2.28 -11.06
N SER A 16 4.50 -1.90 -11.96
CA SER A 16 5.22 -2.78 -12.88
C SER A 16 6.63 -2.21 -13.12
N ILE A 17 7.65 -2.91 -12.64
CA ILE A 17 9.06 -2.56 -12.86
C ILE A 17 9.45 -2.66 -14.34
N PRO A 18 9.09 -3.72 -15.09
CA PRO A 18 9.41 -3.81 -16.52
C PRO A 18 8.85 -2.62 -17.32
N ASP A 19 7.59 -2.26 -17.09
CA ASP A 19 6.95 -1.15 -17.81
C ASP A 19 7.59 0.20 -17.44
N ALA A 20 8.00 0.36 -16.17
CA ALA A 20 8.69 1.56 -15.70
C ALA A 20 10.08 1.69 -16.35
N ILE A 21 10.84 0.61 -16.41
CA ILE A 21 12.14 0.56 -17.09
C ILE A 21 11.97 0.85 -18.58
N GLU A 22 11.03 0.19 -19.27
CA GLU A 22 10.76 0.44 -20.69
C GLU A 22 10.41 1.93 -20.93
N ARG A 23 9.62 2.52 -20.04
CA ARG A 23 9.20 3.93 -20.15
C ARG A 23 10.36 4.91 -19.98
N PHE A 24 11.32 4.61 -19.10
CA PHE A 24 12.41 5.52 -18.74
C PHE A 24 13.77 5.09 -19.30
N GLY A 25 13.81 4.05 -20.13
CA GLY A 25 14.98 3.58 -20.88
C GLY A 25 15.68 2.42 -20.21
N ASP A 26 16.11 2.61 -18.96
CA ASP A 26 16.83 1.63 -18.14
C ASP A 26 16.57 1.88 -16.64
N ILE A 27 17.24 1.12 -15.76
CA ILE A 27 17.13 1.27 -14.30
C ILE A 27 17.64 2.66 -13.86
N ASP A 28 18.75 3.14 -14.44
CA ASP A 28 19.32 4.44 -14.08
C ASP A 28 18.38 5.59 -14.45
N GLY A 29 17.77 5.55 -15.64
CA GLY A 29 16.78 6.52 -16.09
C GLY A 29 15.50 6.50 -15.26
N LEU A 30 15.06 5.31 -14.82
CA LEU A 30 13.96 5.16 -13.86
C LEU A 30 14.29 5.84 -12.53
N VAL A 31 15.45 5.52 -11.94
CA VAL A 31 15.85 6.04 -10.63
C VAL A 31 16.15 7.55 -10.70
N GLU A 32 16.76 8.05 -11.77
CA GLU A 32 16.93 9.49 -12.00
C GLU A 32 15.56 10.19 -11.98
N ARG A 33 14.52 9.58 -12.56
CA ARG A 33 13.20 10.17 -12.56
C ARG A 33 12.58 10.25 -11.17
N VAL A 34 12.79 9.23 -10.34
CA VAL A 34 12.36 9.19 -8.93
C VAL A 34 13.04 10.31 -8.14
N GLU A 35 14.36 10.43 -8.26
CA GLU A 35 15.16 11.47 -7.61
C GLU A 35 14.72 12.88 -8.05
N ARG A 36 14.55 13.09 -9.36
CA ARG A 36 14.09 14.39 -9.92
C ARG A 36 12.67 14.79 -9.52
N CYS A 37 11.90 13.87 -8.97
CA CYS A 37 10.58 14.15 -8.40
C CYS A 37 10.63 14.39 -6.89
N ASP A 38 11.83 14.47 -6.29
CA ASP A 38 12.04 14.60 -4.85
C ASP A 38 11.33 13.50 -4.05
N MET A 39 11.27 12.29 -4.62
CA MET A 39 10.71 11.11 -3.95
C MET A 39 11.72 10.59 -2.93
N THR A 40 11.22 10.33 -1.73
CA THR A 40 12.02 9.83 -0.60
C THR A 40 11.87 8.34 -0.40
N HIS A 41 10.80 7.76 -0.94
CA HIS A 41 10.57 6.32 -0.88
C HIS A 41 9.81 5.77 -2.07
N ALA A 42 9.91 4.47 -2.26
CA ALA A 42 9.15 3.72 -3.25
C ALA A 42 8.48 2.49 -2.63
N TRP A 43 7.24 2.21 -3.03
CA TRP A 43 6.52 1.00 -2.65
C TRP A 43 6.44 0.06 -3.86
N LEU A 44 7.26 -0.98 -3.84
CA LEU A 44 7.42 -1.92 -4.94
C LEU A 44 6.42 -3.07 -4.82
N ARG A 45 5.69 -3.37 -5.92
CA ARG A 45 4.78 -4.52 -5.94
C ARG A 45 5.53 -5.84 -5.77
N GLY A 46 5.52 -6.39 -4.56
CA GLY A 46 6.22 -7.65 -4.26
C GLY A 46 5.42 -8.89 -4.61
N HIS A 47 4.09 -8.81 -4.56
CA HIS A 47 3.20 -9.90 -4.91
C HIS A 47 1.85 -9.42 -5.46
N GLY A 48 1.17 -10.33 -6.13
CA GLY A 48 -0.25 -10.19 -6.49
C GLY A 48 -1.11 -11.22 -5.77
N ARG A 49 -2.28 -11.47 -6.35
CA ARG A 49 -3.28 -12.41 -5.84
C ARG A 49 -2.78 -13.84 -5.59
N ARG A 50 -1.81 -14.34 -6.36
CA ARG A 50 -1.46 -15.79 -6.36
C ARG A 50 0.04 -16.10 -6.28
N SER A 51 0.90 -15.11 -6.50
CA SER A 51 2.34 -15.29 -6.60
C SER A 51 3.09 -14.00 -6.28
N LEU A 52 4.39 -14.13 -6.06
CA LEU A 52 5.32 -13.00 -6.20
C LEU A 52 5.16 -12.37 -7.59
N TYR A 53 5.49 -11.08 -7.68
CA TYR A 53 5.24 -10.28 -8.86
C TYR A 53 6.54 -9.82 -9.52
N GLY A 54 6.61 -9.94 -10.85
CA GLY A 54 7.74 -9.50 -11.65
C GLY A 54 8.94 -10.46 -11.63
N ASP A 55 10.03 -10.01 -12.26
CA ASP A 55 11.31 -10.70 -12.23
C ASP A 55 12.05 -10.38 -10.93
N LYS A 56 12.47 -11.43 -10.20
CA LYS A 56 13.06 -11.27 -8.87
C LYS A 56 14.40 -10.54 -8.90
N GLU A 57 15.25 -10.83 -9.88
CA GLU A 57 16.60 -10.26 -9.93
C GLU A 57 16.52 -8.81 -10.42
N GLN A 58 15.69 -8.52 -11.43
CA GLN A 58 15.43 -7.15 -11.86
C GLN A 58 14.83 -6.29 -10.74
N ASN A 59 13.88 -6.82 -9.96
CA ASN A 59 13.33 -6.10 -8.81
C ASN A 59 14.43 -5.79 -7.78
N LYS A 60 15.35 -6.72 -7.51
CA LYS A 60 16.48 -6.49 -6.59
C LYS A 60 17.46 -5.44 -7.11
N GLU A 61 17.75 -5.45 -8.41
CA GLU A 61 18.61 -4.44 -9.05
C GLU A 61 18.00 -3.04 -8.92
N VAL A 62 16.68 -2.92 -9.12
CA VAL A 62 15.97 -1.64 -8.93
C VAL A 62 15.97 -1.21 -7.45
N ILE A 63 15.73 -2.12 -6.52
CA ILE A 63 15.78 -1.82 -5.07
C ILE A 63 17.16 -1.27 -4.71
N ALA A 64 18.23 -1.98 -5.10
CA ALA A 64 19.60 -1.54 -4.81
C ALA A 64 19.90 -0.17 -5.43
N ALA A 65 19.48 0.09 -6.67
CA ALA A 65 19.70 1.37 -7.33
C ALA A 65 18.93 2.53 -6.66
N LEU A 66 17.72 2.28 -6.16
CA LEU A 66 16.95 3.26 -5.38
C LEU A 66 17.63 3.58 -4.05
N GLU A 67 18.05 2.54 -3.32
CA GLU A 67 18.72 2.68 -2.01
C GLU A 67 20.07 3.40 -2.15
N GLU A 68 20.83 3.16 -3.22
CA GLU A 68 22.08 3.89 -3.51
C GLU A 68 21.85 5.41 -3.69
N ARG A 69 20.66 5.81 -4.14
CA ARG A 69 20.23 7.22 -4.23
C ARG A 69 19.51 7.74 -2.99
N GLY A 70 19.52 6.97 -1.90
CA GLY A 70 18.86 7.35 -0.64
C GLY A 70 17.34 7.31 -0.70
N VAL A 71 16.76 6.54 -1.63
CA VAL A 71 15.31 6.30 -1.70
C VAL A 71 15.01 5.00 -0.96
N ALA A 72 14.29 5.11 0.17
CA ALA A 72 13.91 3.94 0.96
C ALA A 72 12.84 3.11 0.24
N VAL A 73 12.85 1.79 0.40
CA VAL A 73 11.91 0.89 -0.29
C VAL A 73 11.09 0.07 0.71
N ALA A 74 9.82 -0.15 0.39
CA ALA A 74 8.96 -1.11 1.08
C ALA A 74 8.20 -1.98 0.06
N ILE A 75 7.73 -3.14 0.52
CA ILE A 75 6.89 -4.03 -0.27
C ILE A 75 5.46 -3.51 -0.31
N TRP A 76 4.84 -3.57 -1.47
CA TRP A 76 3.41 -3.34 -1.68
C TRP A 76 2.74 -4.64 -2.14
N GLY A 77 1.69 -5.03 -1.43
CA GLY A 77 0.93 -6.24 -1.72
C GLY A 77 -0.40 -5.94 -2.39
N TRP A 78 -0.63 -6.47 -3.60
CA TRP A 78 -1.94 -6.40 -4.26
C TRP A 78 -2.82 -7.58 -3.84
N LEU A 79 -3.75 -7.30 -2.92
CA LEU A 79 -4.53 -8.30 -2.19
C LEU A 79 -6.00 -8.34 -2.66
N GLN A 80 -6.69 -9.47 -2.46
CA GLN A 80 -8.08 -9.67 -2.90
C GLN A 80 -9.01 -10.14 -1.77
N GLY A 81 -8.49 -10.66 -0.66
CA GLY A 81 -9.31 -11.09 0.48
C GLY A 81 -9.99 -12.44 0.24
N GLU A 82 -9.47 -13.23 -0.68
CA GLU A 82 -10.04 -14.53 -1.06
C GLU A 82 -9.52 -15.68 -0.20
N ASP A 83 -8.22 -15.63 0.13
CA ASP A 83 -7.50 -16.63 0.92
C ASP A 83 -6.49 -15.87 1.79
N ILE A 84 -6.88 -15.62 3.03
CA ILE A 84 -6.15 -14.72 3.94
C ILE A 84 -4.82 -15.34 4.36
N GLU A 85 -4.83 -16.64 4.64
CA GLU A 85 -3.63 -17.39 4.98
C GLU A 85 -2.63 -17.34 3.83
N ARG A 86 -3.08 -17.61 2.60
CA ARG A 86 -2.19 -17.59 1.43
C ARG A 86 -1.69 -16.18 1.10
N GLU A 87 -2.53 -15.16 1.22
CA GLU A 87 -2.14 -13.78 0.99
C GLU A 87 -1.12 -13.29 2.04
N ALA A 88 -1.27 -13.69 3.31
CA ALA A 88 -0.29 -13.43 4.36
C ALA A 88 1.06 -14.14 4.08
N GLU A 89 1.04 -15.41 3.64
CA GLU A 89 2.25 -16.13 3.23
C GLU A 89 2.98 -15.43 2.08
N LEU A 90 2.25 -14.91 1.09
CA LEU A 90 2.83 -14.18 -0.04
C LEU A 90 3.45 -12.85 0.40
N ALA A 91 2.80 -12.13 1.31
CA ALA A 91 3.35 -10.91 1.89
C ALA A 91 4.68 -11.19 2.59
N LEU A 92 4.71 -12.19 3.48
CA LEU A 92 5.93 -12.59 4.20
C LEU A 92 7.01 -13.12 3.26
N SER A 93 6.64 -13.88 2.24
CA SER A 93 7.58 -14.36 1.22
C SER A 93 8.19 -13.22 0.41
N ALA A 94 7.42 -12.16 0.11
CA ALA A 94 7.95 -10.98 -0.58
C ALA A 94 8.91 -10.19 0.33
N ILE A 95 8.53 -9.97 1.59
CA ILE A 95 9.37 -9.32 2.61
C ILE A 95 10.73 -10.03 2.72
N ASP A 96 10.71 -11.36 2.88
CA ASP A 96 11.93 -12.19 2.96
C ASP A 96 12.74 -12.18 1.65
N THR A 97 12.05 -12.34 0.52
CA THR A 97 12.68 -12.42 -0.82
C THR A 97 13.51 -11.19 -1.16
N TYR A 98 13.04 -10.02 -0.75
CA TYR A 98 13.65 -8.73 -1.06
C TYR A 98 14.39 -8.12 0.14
N GLY A 99 14.30 -8.72 1.32
CA GLY A 99 15.00 -8.23 2.52
C GLY A 99 14.52 -6.86 3.00
N LEU A 100 13.26 -6.51 2.73
CA LEU A 100 12.71 -5.18 3.04
C LEU A 100 11.78 -5.26 4.26
N PRO A 101 12.01 -4.48 5.34
CA PRO A 101 11.24 -4.59 6.58
C PRO A 101 9.89 -3.86 6.53
N GLY A 102 9.63 -3.07 5.49
CA GLY A 102 8.36 -2.35 5.30
C GLY A 102 7.39 -3.11 4.40
N TYR A 103 6.10 -3.13 4.78
CA TYR A 103 5.03 -3.71 3.98
C TYR A 103 3.78 -2.82 3.94
N VAL A 104 3.18 -2.67 2.76
CA VAL A 104 1.95 -1.93 2.52
C VAL A 104 0.89 -2.88 1.96
N ALA A 105 -0.15 -3.15 2.76
CA ALA A 105 -1.29 -3.95 2.35
C ALA A 105 -2.27 -3.09 1.53
N ASN A 106 -2.46 -3.41 0.25
CA ASN A 106 -3.45 -2.76 -0.60
C ASN A 106 -4.81 -3.44 -0.50
N ILE A 107 -5.73 -2.82 0.22
CA ILE A 107 -7.05 -3.35 0.53
C ILE A 107 -8.09 -2.52 -0.23
N GLU A 108 -8.51 -2.94 -1.41
CA GLU A 108 -9.44 -2.19 -2.25
C GLU A 108 -10.78 -2.89 -2.35
N GLN A 109 -11.63 -2.80 -1.31
CA GLN A 109 -12.90 -3.52 -1.27
C GLN A 109 -13.80 -3.24 -2.49
N GLY A 110 -14.30 -4.31 -3.13
CA GLY A 110 -15.18 -4.26 -4.29
C GLY A 110 -14.46 -4.01 -5.63
N THR A 111 -13.16 -3.73 -5.63
CA THR A 111 -12.37 -3.58 -6.85
C THR A 111 -11.87 -4.93 -7.35
N ASN A 112 -12.04 -5.20 -8.65
CA ASN A 112 -11.61 -6.44 -9.29
C ASN A 112 -12.15 -7.73 -8.63
N GLY A 113 -13.30 -7.63 -7.95
CA GLY A 113 -13.93 -8.76 -7.27
C GLY A 113 -13.37 -9.04 -5.87
N SER A 114 -12.59 -8.13 -5.30
CA SER A 114 -12.11 -8.26 -3.92
C SER A 114 -13.26 -8.32 -2.91
N ASP A 115 -13.06 -9.13 -1.87
CA ASP A 115 -14.06 -9.44 -0.86
C ASP A 115 -13.46 -9.40 0.56
N TRP A 116 -13.25 -8.19 1.05
CA TRP A 116 -12.81 -7.85 2.39
C TRP A 116 -13.97 -7.67 3.36
N SER A 117 -13.78 -8.25 4.54
CA SER A 117 -14.56 -8.01 5.75
C SER A 117 -13.62 -7.58 6.89
N VAL A 118 -14.20 -7.07 7.98
CA VAL A 118 -13.44 -6.69 9.19
C VAL A 118 -12.59 -7.87 9.70
N ASP A 119 -13.21 -9.04 9.84
CA ASP A 119 -12.50 -10.26 10.29
C ASP A 119 -11.35 -10.66 9.36
N LYS A 120 -11.53 -10.53 8.03
CA LYS A 120 -10.50 -10.86 7.04
C LYS A 120 -9.29 -9.92 7.11
N ILE A 121 -9.52 -8.60 7.20
CA ILE A 121 -8.42 -7.64 7.27
C ILE A 121 -7.66 -7.77 8.60
N GLU A 122 -8.36 -7.94 9.73
CA GLU A 122 -7.72 -8.17 11.03
C GLU A 122 -6.82 -9.42 11.00
N LYS A 123 -7.34 -10.54 10.48
CA LYS A 123 -6.57 -11.79 10.34
C LYS A 123 -5.34 -11.61 9.46
N LEU A 124 -5.47 -10.92 8.32
CA LEU A 124 -4.35 -10.64 7.43
C LEU A 124 -3.27 -9.84 8.17
N ILE A 125 -3.63 -8.69 8.75
CA ILE A 125 -2.67 -7.78 9.37
C ILE A 125 -1.98 -8.45 10.56
N LEU A 126 -2.71 -9.19 11.39
CA LEU A 126 -2.12 -9.95 12.51
C LEU A 126 -1.17 -11.05 12.03
N ALA A 127 -1.54 -11.78 10.97
CA ALA A 127 -0.69 -12.84 10.42
C ALA A 127 0.61 -12.28 9.84
N VAL A 128 0.53 -11.18 9.08
CA VAL A 128 1.71 -10.50 8.53
C VAL A 128 2.56 -9.91 9.66
N ARG A 129 1.97 -9.18 10.60
CA ARG A 129 2.71 -8.61 11.75
C ARG A 129 3.49 -9.67 12.52
N LYS A 130 2.88 -10.83 12.77
CA LYS A 130 3.51 -11.93 13.50
C LYS A 130 4.73 -12.52 12.78
N GLY A 131 4.75 -12.49 11.45
CA GLY A 131 5.85 -13.05 10.65
C GLY A 131 6.91 -12.03 10.24
N MET A 132 6.70 -10.75 10.49
CA MET A 132 7.63 -9.68 10.14
C MET A 132 8.79 -9.57 11.13
N PRO A 133 9.91 -8.96 10.72
CA PRO A 133 10.97 -8.53 11.63
C PRO A 133 10.43 -7.60 12.74
N ASP A 134 11.06 -7.63 13.91
CA ASP A 134 10.65 -6.82 15.07
C ASP A 134 10.72 -5.30 14.81
N ASP A 135 11.59 -4.87 13.89
CA ASP A 135 11.73 -3.49 13.43
C ASP A 135 10.94 -3.18 12.15
N GLY A 136 10.12 -4.13 11.69
CA GLY A 136 9.27 -3.99 10.52
C GLY A 136 8.05 -3.11 10.74
N ALA A 137 7.60 -2.45 9.67
CA ALA A 137 6.42 -1.58 9.70
C ALA A 137 5.37 -1.99 8.67
N ILE A 138 4.11 -1.88 9.05
CA ILE A 138 2.94 -2.19 8.21
C ILE A 138 2.13 -0.93 7.96
N GLY A 139 1.89 -0.63 6.68
CA GLY A 139 0.90 0.32 6.24
C GLY A 139 -0.31 -0.35 5.61
N VAL A 140 -1.45 0.33 5.60
CA VAL A 140 -2.63 -0.06 4.81
C VAL A 140 -2.98 1.04 3.82
N SER A 141 -3.12 0.67 2.55
CA SER A 141 -3.63 1.51 1.46
C SER A 141 -5.04 1.05 1.09
N SER A 142 -6.01 1.97 1.14
CA SER A 142 -7.40 1.74 0.76
C SER A 142 -8.05 3.04 0.28
N PHE A 143 -9.26 3.02 -0.26
CA PHE A 143 -9.94 4.22 -0.77
C PHE A 143 -10.24 5.23 0.34
N GLY A 144 -9.80 6.49 0.23
CA GLY A 144 -9.93 7.44 1.34
C GLY A 144 -11.35 7.99 1.59
N LEU A 145 -12.10 8.36 0.53
CA LEU A 145 -13.26 9.25 0.65
C LEU A 145 -14.27 9.10 -0.51
N ILE A 146 -14.77 7.88 -0.74
CA ILE A 146 -15.84 7.62 -1.73
C ILE A 146 -16.85 6.69 -1.06
N GLY A 147 -18.15 6.80 -1.36
CA GLY A 147 -19.21 5.95 -0.77
C GLY A 147 -19.07 4.43 -1.01
N TRP A 148 -18.03 4.00 -1.72
CA TRP A 148 -17.59 2.61 -1.84
C TRP A 148 -16.56 2.19 -0.78
N HIS A 149 -16.10 3.12 0.04
CA HIS A 149 -15.23 2.83 1.16
C HIS A 149 -16.00 2.08 2.25
N ARG A 150 -15.29 1.17 2.91
CA ARG A 150 -15.70 0.50 4.14
C ARG A 150 -14.80 1.03 5.25
N PRO A 151 -15.06 2.23 5.81
CA PRO A 151 -14.23 2.81 6.86
C PRO A 151 -14.05 1.89 8.07
N GLU A 152 -14.99 0.98 8.31
CA GLU A 152 -14.89 -0.09 9.29
C GLU A 152 -13.67 -1.01 9.08
N LEU A 153 -13.22 -1.22 7.84
CA LEU A 153 -12.02 -2.04 7.56
C LEU A 153 -10.76 -1.35 8.06
N MET A 154 -10.56 -0.08 7.72
CA MET A 154 -9.41 0.69 8.20
C MET A 154 -9.49 0.87 9.72
N LYS A 155 -10.69 1.17 10.26
CA LYS A 155 -10.86 1.34 11.71
C LYS A 155 -10.54 0.08 12.51
N ALA A 156 -10.83 -1.10 11.97
CA ALA A 156 -10.55 -2.37 12.63
C ALA A 156 -9.05 -2.61 12.87
N VAL A 157 -8.19 -2.05 12.01
CA VAL A 157 -6.73 -2.27 12.06
C VAL A 157 -5.94 -1.04 12.48
N ASP A 158 -6.62 0.03 12.92
CA ASP A 158 -6.05 1.32 13.34
C ASP A 158 -4.92 1.13 14.38
N GLU A 159 -5.15 0.30 15.39
CA GLU A 159 -4.17 0.00 16.45
C GLU A 159 -3.16 -1.10 16.05
N MET A 160 -3.28 -1.68 14.86
CA MET A 160 -2.46 -2.82 14.40
C MET A 160 -1.42 -2.42 13.35
N VAL A 161 -1.62 -1.27 12.70
CA VAL A 161 -0.78 -0.75 11.62
C VAL A 161 0.00 0.47 12.09
N ASP A 162 1.09 0.78 11.40
CA ASP A 162 1.93 1.93 11.72
C ASP A 162 1.45 3.18 10.95
N MET A 163 0.83 2.98 9.79
CA MET A 163 0.32 4.09 8.98
C MET A 163 -0.83 3.69 8.05
N PHE A 164 -1.53 4.71 7.55
CA PHE A 164 -2.48 4.59 6.47
C PHE A 164 -2.05 5.43 5.27
N ALA A 165 -2.29 4.90 4.07
CA ALA A 165 -2.07 5.56 2.79
C ALA A 165 -3.40 5.63 2.01
N PRO A 166 -4.35 6.49 2.41
CA PRO A 166 -5.64 6.58 1.74
C PRO A 166 -5.49 7.01 0.28
N GLN A 167 -6.06 6.23 -0.63
CA GLN A 167 -6.07 6.51 -2.06
C GLN A 167 -7.10 7.60 -2.37
N VAL A 168 -6.61 8.75 -2.83
CA VAL A 168 -7.42 9.92 -3.18
C VAL A 168 -7.15 10.28 -4.64
N TYR A 169 -7.64 9.46 -5.57
CA TYR A 169 -7.34 9.57 -7.01
C TYR A 169 -8.59 9.66 -7.88
N TRP A 170 -9.56 10.51 -7.53
CA TRP A 170 -10.76 10.75 -8.34
C TRP A 170 -11.27 12.18 -8.18
N PHE A 171 -10.54 13.15 -8.72
CA PHE A 171 -11.04 14.53 -8.83
C PHE A 171 -11.81 14.72 -10.13
N TRP A 172 -13.06 14.26 -10.15
CA TRP A 172 -14.07 15.06 -10.85
C TRP A 172 -14.51 16.14 -9.86
N TYR A 173 -14.83 17.35 -10.34
CA TYR A 173 -15.53 18.33 -9.50
C TYR A 173 -16.73 17.62 -8.85
N PRO A 174 -17.02 17.81 -7.55
CA PRO A 174 -18.12 17.12 -6.90
C PRO A 174 -19.39 17.24 -7.73
N ASP A 175 -19.92 16.12 -8.22
CA ASP A 175 -21.20 16.13 -8.93
C ASP A 175 -22.35 16.09 -7.91
N GLN A 176 -23.57 16.39 -8.37
CA GLN A 176 -24.73 16.41 -7.46
C GLN A 176 -24.93 15.05 -6.76
N LYS A 177 -24.53 13.93 -7.38
CA LYS A 177 -24.63 12.60 -6.78
C LYS A 177 -23.64 12.43 -5.61
N MET A 178 -22.42 12.94 -5.74
CA MET A 178 -21.44 13.00 -4.65
C MET A 178 -21.96 13.90 -3.52
N VAL A 179 -22.44 15.10 -3.84
CA VAL A 179 -23.03 16.03 -2.86
C VAL A 179 -24.23 15.40 -2.15
N ASP A 180 -25.12 14.72 -2.87
CA ASP A 180 -26.28 14.04 -2.28
C ASP A 180 -25.88 12.83 -1.43
N GLN A 181 -24.77 12.17 -1.75
CA GLN A 181 -24.20 11.09 -0.92
C GLN A 181 -23.54 11.64 0.35
N PHE A 182 -22.80 12.75 0.27
CA PHE A 182 -22.18 13.40 1.42
C PHE A 182 -23.20 14.15 2.30
N GLY A 183 -24.24 14.74 1.70
CA GLY A 183 -25.36 15.39 2.41
C GLY A 183 -26.30 14.42 3.12
N ARG A 184 -26.20 13.11 2.85
CA ARG A 184 -26.86 12.05 3.65
C ARG A 184 -26.04 11.59 4.85
N TYR A 185 -24.75 11.94 4.91
CA TYR A 185 -23.98 11.89 6.14
C TYR A 185 -24.21 13.21 6.89
N GLU A 186 -25.41 13.41 7.42
CA GLU A 186 -25.58 14.36 8.51
C GLU A 186 -24.63 13.92 9.63
N LEU A 187 -23.51 14.65 9.75
CA LEU A 187 -22.74 14.91 10.96
C LEU A 187 -22.89 13.82 12.04
N MET A 188 -22.28 12.65 11.83
CA MET A 188 -21.77 11.87 12.97
C MET A 188 -20.48 12.52 13.45
N VAL A 189 -20.60 13.76 13.92
CA VAL A 189 -19.57 14.36 14.78
C VAL A 189 -19.98 13.94 16.19
N PRO A 190 -19.16 13.18 16.93
CA PRO A 190 -19.38 13.01 18.36
C PRO A 190 -19.52 14.39 18.97
N SER A 191 -20.53 14.60 19.81
CA SER A 191 -20.86 15.89 20.43
C SER A 191 -19.78 16.46 21.36
N GLU A 192 -18.59 15.86 21.36
CA GLU A 192 -17.48 16.10 22.28
C GLU A 192 -16.43 17.06 21.69
N TYR A 193 -16.63 17.52 20.44
CA TYR A 193 -15.69 18.41 19.73
C TYR A 193 -16.36 19.69 19.17
N VAL A 194 -17.40 20.21 19.83
CA VAL A 194 -17.90 21.59 19.62
C VAL A 194 -17.74 22.39 20.91
#